data_AF-A0A246TGU5-F1
#
_entry.id   AF-A0A246TGU5-F1
#
_cell.length_a   1.000
_cell.length_b   1.000
_cell.length_c   1.000
_cell.angle_alpha   90.00
_cell.angle_beta   90.00
_cell.angle_gamma   90.00
#
_symmetry.space_group_name_H-M   'P 1'
#
loop_
_entity.id
_entity.type
_entity.pdbx_description
1 polymer ?
#
loop_
_entity_poly.entity_id
_entity_poly.type
_entity_poly.pdbx_seq_one_letter_code
_entity_poly.pdbx_strand_id
1 'polypeptide(L)'
;MLNPSIRFSPANIAALKKALRSQYPHIKSSHLDEAIAASFGFKSYAAMRPALHQLVAFARLVVESDHLLLLLRLEELGYRNIAREPLRRLVWNIEFPDDRYDGEIEQVIRARRRPTAANAG
;
A
#
# COMPACT_ATOMS: atom_id res chain seq x y z
N MET A 1 -5.51 -7.87 -16.81
CA MET A 1 -6.07 -7.89 -15.44
C MET A 1 -5.73 -6.56 -14.79
N LEU A 2 -6.66 -5.97 -14.06
CA LEU A 2 -6.41 -4.70 -13.37
C LEU A 2 -5.59 -4.97 -12.10
N ASN A 3 -4.56 -4.16 -11.86
CA ASN A 3 -3.80 -4.14 -10.62
C ASN A 3 -4.35 -3.01 -9.72
N PRO A 4 -4.43 -3.19 -8.39
CA PRO A 4 -4.90 -2.14 -7.51
C PRO A 4 -3.89 -0.99 -7.48
N SER A 5 -4.40 0.23 -7.68
CA SER A 5 -3.63 1.45 -7.48
C SER A 5 -3.64 1.82 -6.00
N ILE A 6 -2.47 1.98 -5.42
CA ILE A 6 -2.30 2.35 -4.02
C ILE A 6 -1.49 3.64 -3.91
N ARG A 7 -1.77 4.46 -2.89
CA ARG A 7 -0.86 5.55 -2.55
C ARG A 7 0.40 4.94 -1.97
N PHE A 8 1.53 5.33 -2.53
CA PHE A 8 2.84 4.88 -2.08
C PHE A 8 3.22 5.65 -0.82
N SER A 9 2.91 5.11 0.36
CA SER A 9 3.24 5.72 1.66
C SER A 9 3.68 4.65 2.67
N PRO A 10 4.50 5.00 3.68
CA PRO A 10 4.90 4.05 4.72
C PRO A 10 3.71 3.35 5.39
N ALA A 11 2.62 4.08 5.64
CA ALA A 11 1.41 3.54 6.26
C ALA A 11 0.74 2.48 5.38
N ASN A 12 0.65 2.72 4.07
CA ASN A 12 0.05 1.77 3.14
C ASN A 12 0.92 0.54 2.92
N ILE A 13 2.25 0.71 2.85
CA ILE A 13 3.18 -0.43 2.79
C ILE A 13 3.06 -1.29 4.07
N ALA A 14 2.93 -0.66 5.24
CA ALA A 14 2.70 -1.38 6.49
C ALA A 14 1.35 -2.10 6.51
N ALA A 15 0.28 -1.49 6.00
CA ALA A 15 -1.04 -2.12 5.89
C ALA A 15 -1.01 -3.34 4.96
N LEU A 16 -0.37 -3.22 3.79
CA LEU A 16 -0.16 -4.33 2.86
C LEU A 16 0.61 -5.47 3.52
N LYS A 17 1.73 -5.17 4.18
CA LYS A 17 2.52 -6.17 4.90
C LYS A 17 1.73 -6.86 6.01
N LYS A 18 0.93 -6.11 6.76
CA LYS A 18 0.07 -6.65 7.83
C LYS A 18 -0.97 -7.63 7.26
N ALA A 19 -1.64 -7.26 6.16
CA ALA A 19 -2.61 -8.12 5.50
C ALA A 19 -1.96 -9.43 5.00
N LEU A 20 -0.79 -9.33 4.34
CA LEU A 20 -0.03 -10.49 3.87
C LEU A 20 0.38 -11.40 5.02
N ARG A 21 0.90 -10.83 6.12
CA ARG A 21 1.30 -11.59 7.30
C ARG A 21 0.10 -12.28 7.98
N SER A 22 -1.08 -11.67 7.95
CA SER A 22 -2.30 -12.27 8.49
C SER A 22 -2.74 -13.48 7.66
N GLN A 23 -2.65 -13.42 6.33
CA GLN A 23 -3.05 -14.52 5.46
C GLN A 23 -1.98 -15.62 5.35
N TYR A 24 -0.70 -15.24 5.39
CA TYR A 24 0.44 -16.13 5.21
C TYR A 24 1.44 -16.03 6.38
N PRO A 25 1.05 -16.49 7.59
CA PRO A 25 1.86 -16.30 8.81
C PRO A 25 3.19 -17.07 8.81
N HIS A 26 3.34 -18.07 7.93
CA HIS A 26 4.56 -18.86 7.76
C HIS A 26 5.66 -18.13 6.95
N ILE A 27 5.33 -17.02 6.28
CA ILE A 27 6.29 -16.23 5.51
C ILE A 27 7.07 -15.32 6.45
N LYS A 28 8.40 -15.29 6.29
CA LYS A 28 9.25 -14.41 7.09
C LYS A 28 8.95 -12.95 6.78
N SER A 29 8.95 -12.12 7.82
CA SER A 29 8.67 -10.68 7.71
C SER A 29 9.56 -9.97 6.67
N SER A 30 10.86 -10.31 6.64
CA SER A 30 11.82 -9.76 5.66
C SER A 30 11.56 -10.23 4.23
N HIS A 31 11.02 -11.43 4.03
CA HIS A 31 10.66 -11.91 2.70
C HIS A 31 9.40 -11.21 2.18
N LEU A 32 8.46 -10.87 3.06
CA LEU A 32 7.32 -10.02 2.70
C LEU A 32 7.79 -8.63 2.27
N ASP A 33 8.79 -8.04 2.95
CA ASP A 33 9.36 -6.75 2.54
C ASP A 33 9.92 -6.78 1.12
N GLU A 34 10.68 -7.83 0.79
CA GLU A 34 11.26 -8.05 -0.54
C GLU A 34 10.18 -8.29 -1.60
N ALA A 35 9.16 -9.09 -1.30
CA ALA A 35 8.06 -9.38 -2.22
C ALA A 35 7.18 -8.14 -2.49
N ILE A 36 6.93 -7.34 -1.46
CA ILE A 36 6.21 -6.07 -1.60
C ILE A 36 7.02 -5.11 -2.48
N ALA A 37 8.33 -5.00 -2.27
CA ALA A 37 9.18 -4.16 -3.11
C ALA A 37 9.17 -4.59 -4.59
N ALA A 38 9.24 -5.90 -4.85
CA ALA A 38 9.13 -6.46 -6.20
C ALA A 38 7.77 -6.16 -6.85
N SER A 39 6.68 -6.14 -6.08
CA SER A 39 5.33 -5.80 -6.58
C SER A 39 5.23 -4.38 -7.15
N PHE A 40 6.14 -3.48 -6.77
CA PHE A 40 6.26 -2.11 -7.31
C PHE A 40 7.43 -1.95 -8.29
N GLY A 41 8.08 -3.04 -8.69
CA GLY A 41 9.21 -3.03 -9.62
C GLY A 41 10.57 -2.69 -9.01
N PHE A 42 10.70 -2.61 -7.68
CA PHE A 42 12.00 -2.44 -7.03
C PHE A 42 12.76 -3.77 -6.94
N LYS A 43 14.09 -3.71 -7.10
CA LYS A 43 14.95 -4.89 -6.99
C LYS A 43 15.05 -5.46 -5.57
N SER A 44 14.84 -4.61 -4.56
CA SER A 44 14.88 -5.01 -3.15
C SER A 44 14.13 -4.00 -2.29
N TYR A 45 13.82 -4.38 -1.04
CA TYR A 45 13.24 -3.45 -0.07
C TYR A 45 14.19 -2.28 0.21
N ALA A 46 15.49 -2.54 0.29
CA ALA A 46 16.50 -1.50 0.48
C ALA A 46 16.47 -0.44 -0.64
N ALA A 47 16.26 -0.86 -1.90
CA ALA A 47 16.13 0.06 -3.04
C ALA A 47 14.80 0.85 -3.02
N MET A 48 13.75 0.28 -2.42
CA MET A 48 12.45 0.94 -2.27
C MET A 48 12.46 2.01 -1.16
N ARG A 49 13.25 1.82 -0.10
CA ARG A 49 13.23 2.70 1.09
C ARG A 49 13.43 4.19 0.79
N PRO A 50 14.40 4.63 -0.05
CA PRO A 50 14.56 6.05 -0.37
C PRO A 50 13.32 6.63 -1.03
N ALA A 51 12.69 5.91 -1.96
CA ALA A 51 11.45 6.33 -2.59
C ALA A 51 10.32 6.50 -1.56
N LEU A 52 10.23 5.57 -0.60
CA LEU A 52 9.18 5.58 0.42
C LEU A 52 9.34 6.72 1.45
N HIS A 53 10.57 7.13 1.76
CA HIS A 53 10.84 8.15 2.79
C HIS A 53 11.13 9.54 2.22
N GLN A 54 11.64 9.65 1.00
CA GLN A 54 12.02 10.94 0.40
C GLN A 54 10.95 11.44 -0.55
N LEU A 55 10.43 10.61 -1.45
CA LEU A 55 9.45 11.08 -2.44
C LEU A 55 8.10 11.42 -1.81
N VAL A 56 7.71 10.68 -0.78
CA VAL A 56 6.42 10.89 -0.08
C VAL A 56 6.38 12.24 0.65
N ALA A 57 7.53 12.78 1.04
CA ALA A 57 7.62 14.11 1.64
C ALA A 57 7.29 15.24 0.64
N PHE A 58 7.44 14.98 -0.66
CA PHE A 58 7.33 16.02 -1.70
C PHE A 58 6.25 15.73 -2.74
N ALA A 59 5.74 14.50 -2.82
CA ALA A 59 4.79 14.09 -3.85
C ALA A 59 3.80 13.02 -3.35
N ARG A 60 2.55 13.16 -3.80
CA ARG A 60 1.50 12.15 -3.60
C ARG A 60 1.57 11.11 -4.71
N LEU A 61 2.47 10.14 -4.57
CA LEU A 61 2.66 9.09 -5.56
C LEU A 61 1.56 8.02 -5.43
N VAL A 62 0.93 7.68 -6.56
CA VAL A 62 0.04 6.53 -6.70
C VAL A 62 0.72 5.53 -7.62
N VAL A 63 0.84 4.28 -7.16
CA VAL A 63 1.51 3.20 -7.89
C VAL A 63 0.58 2.00 -8.01
N GLU A 64 0.77 1.21 -9.06
CA GLU A 64 0.11 -0.08 -9.18
C GLU A 64 0.91 -1.15 -8.42
N SER A 65 0.22 -2.00 -7.66
CA SER A 65 0.83 -3.19 -7.07
C SER A 65 0.57 -4.40 -7.97
N ASP A 66 1.62 -4.96 -8.55
CA ASP A 66 1.53 -6.16 -9.37
C ASP A 66 1.61 -7.42 -8.50
N HIS A 67 0.46 -8.09 -8.35
CA HIS A 67 0.33 -9.32 -7.57
C HIS A 67 1.09 -10.51 -8.18
N LEU A 68 1.38 -10.50 -9.49
CA LEU A 68 2.17 -11.54 -10.14
C LEU A 68 3.66 -11.36 -9.84
N LEU A 69 4.17 -10.13 -9.86
CA LEU A 69 5.55 -9.85 -9.43
C LEU A 69 5.73 -10.17 -7.94
N LEU A 70 4.73 -9.88 -7.12
CA LEU A 70 4.71 -10.26 -5.71
C LEU A 70 4.79 -11.79 -5.55
N LEU A 71 3.96 -12.54 -6.28
CA LEU A 71 3.94 -14.00 -6.24
C LEU A 71 5.27 -14.59 -6.70
N LEU A 72 5.80 -14.12 -7.84
CA LEU A 72 7.07 -14.57 -8.40
C LEU A 72 8.21 -14.38 -7.38
N ARG A 73 8.26 -13.21 -6.72
CA ARG A 73 9.29 -12.95 -5.72
C ARG A 73 9.15 -13.87 -4.49
N LEU A 74 7.94 -14.22 -4.08
CA LEU A 74 7.73 -15.20 -3.02
C LEU A 74 8.18 -16.60 -3.44
N GLU A 75 7.95 -17.01 -4.68
CA GLU A 75 8.43 -18.28 -5.22
C GLU A 75 9.96 -18.36 -5.24
N GLU A 76 10.64 -17.29 -5.67
CA GLU A 76 12.10 -17.15 -5.64
C GLU A 76 12.67 -17.28 -4.21
N LEU A 77 11.93 -16.80 -3.21
CA LEU A 77 12.27 -16.88 -1.80
C LEU A 77 11.87 -18.24 -1.16
N GLY A 78 11.34 -19.17 -1.95
CA GLY A 78 11.04 -20.55 -1.57
C GLY A 78 9.57 -20.86 -1.26
N TYR A 79 8.64 -19.92 -1.46
CA TYR A 79 7.22 -20.09 -1.12
C TYR A 79 6.37 -20.48 -2.35
N ARG A 80 6.41 -21.76 -2.74
CA ARG A 80 5.79 -22.24 -4.00
C ARG A 80 4.31 -22.63 -3.92
N ASN A 81 3.70 -22.63 -2.73
CA ASN A 81 2.32 -23.09 -2.51
C ASN A 81 1.34 -21.94 -2.26
N ILE A 82 1.63 -20.75 -2.79
CA ILE A 82 0.76 -19.58 -2.67
C ILE A 82 -0.18 -19.55 -3.87
N ALA A 83 -1.47 -19.73 -3.61
CA ALA A 83 -2.46 -19.66 -4.67
C ALA A 83 -2.61 -18.21 -5.19
N ARG A 84 -2.46 -18.04 -6.51
CA ARG A 84 -2.54 -16.74 -7.20
C ARG A 84 -3.81 -15.96 -6.89
N GLU A 85 -4.96 -16.63 -6.97
CA GLU A 85 -6.27 -15.95 -6.88
C GLU A 85 -6.59 -15.44 -5.46
N PRO A 86 -6.36 -16.21 -4.38
CA PRO A 86 -6.40 -15.68 -3.01
C PRO A 86 -5.47 -14.51 -2.76
N LEU A 87 -4.24 -14.55 -3.28
CA LEU A 87 -3.28 -13.45 -3.16
C LEU A 87 -3.78 -12.19 -3.87
N ARG A 88 -4.27 -12.32 -5.10
CA ARG A 88 -4.86 -11.20 -5.85
C ARG A 88 -6.01 -10.56 -5.09
N ARG A 89 -6.95 -11.37 -4.59
CA ARG A 89 -8.09 -10.89 -3.80
C ARG A 89 -7.66 -10.19 -2.53
N LEU A 90 -6.62 -10.69 -1.84
CA LEU A 90 -6.08 -10.02 -0.67
C LEU A 90 -5.64 -8.61 -1.02
N VAL A 91 -4.75 -8.43 -2.00
CA VAL A 91 -4.20 -7.11 -2.37
C VAL A 91 -5.31 -6.15 -2.82
N TRP A 92 -6.35 -6.66 -3.50
CA TRP A 92 -7.49 -5.86 -3.95
C TRP A 92 -8.39 -5.37 -2.81
N ASN A 93 -8.54 -6.16 -1.75
CA ASN A 93 -9.51 -5.90 -0.67
C ASN A 93 -8.88 -5.19 0.54
N ILE A 94 -7.63 -4.76 0.46
CA ILE A 94 -6.98 -4.06 1.58
C ILE A 94 -7.60 -2.67 1.72
N GLU A 95 -8.13 -2.40 2.91
CA GLU A 95 -8.43 -1.05 3.34
C GLU A 95 -7.13 -0.34 3.71
N PHE A 96 -6.69 0.56 2.82
CA PHE A 96 -5.51 1.36 3.06
C PHE A 96 -5.84 2.56 3.95
N PRO A 97 -5.03 2.86 4.97
CA PRO A 97 -5.22 4.04 5.79
C PRO A 97 -5.20 5.30 4.92
N ASP A 98 -6.21 6.13 5.09
CA ASP A 98 -6.34 7.33 4.27
C ASP A 98 -5.73 8.55 4.96
N ASP A 99 -4.41 8.61 4.93
CA ASP A 99 -3.59 9.74 5.38
C ASP A 99 -3.63 10.95 4.41
N ARG A 100 -4.74 11.14 3.68
CA ARG A 100 -4.93 12.21 2.66
C ARG A 100 -4.64 13.62 3.19
N TYR A 101 -4.70 13.78 4.50
CA TYR A 101 -4.61 15.04 5.19
C TYR A 101 -3.80 14.86 6.48
N ASP A 102 -2.70 15.58 6.62
CA ASP A 102 -2.31 16.02 7.96
C ASP A 102 -3.55 16.71 8.55
N GLY A 103 -3.83 16.48 9.83
CA GLY A 103 -5.12 16.84 10.46
C GLY A 103 -5.57 18.30 10.22
N GLU A 104 -4.65 19.20 9.88
CA GLU A 104 -4.92 20.58 9.46
C GLU A 104 -5.66 20.68 8.12
N ILE A 105 -5.23 19.97 7.06
CA ILE A 105 -5.92 20.03 5.75
C ILE A 105 -7.29 19.34 5.82
N GLU A 106 -7.43 18.32 6.67
CA GLU A 106 -8.70 17.65 6.89
C GLU A 106 -9.70 18.62 7.52
N GLN A 107 -9.25 19.39 8.51
CA GLN A 107 -10.04 20.44 9.14
C GLN A 107 -10.41 21.54 8.14
N VAL A 108 -9.49 21.98 7.28
CA VAL A 108 -9.78 22.99 6.24
C VAL A 108 -10.82 22.49 5.23
N ILE A 109 -10.73 21.24 4.79
CA ILE A 109 -11.69 20.67 3.84
C ILE A 109 -13.04 20.41 4.51
N ARG A 110 -13.07 19.92 5.75
CA ARG A 110 -14.30 19.81 6.54
C ARG A 110 -14.95 21.18 6.73
N ALA A 111 -14.17 22.22 7.03
CA ALA A 111 -14.67 23.59 7.16
C ALA A 111 -15.26 24.11 5.85
N ARG A 112 -14.62 23.84 4.69
CA ARG A 112 -15.15 24.23 3.37
C ARG A 112 -16.37 23.43 2.93
N ARG A 113 -16.52 22.19 3.40
CA ARG A 113 -17.68 21.33 3.09
C ARG A 113 -18.84 21.53 4.06
N ARG A 114 -18.68 22.31 5.13
CA ARG A 114 -19.81 22.70 5.96
C ARG A 114 -20.71 23.62 5.14
N PRO A 115 -21.98 23.24 4.88
CA PRO A 115 -22.90 24.14 4.22
C PRO A 115 -23.02 25.41 5.07
N THR A 116 -22.92 26.58 4.44
CA THR A 116 -23.33 27.83 5.07
C THR A 116 -24.78 27.64 5.49
N ALA A 117 -25.04 27.61 6.79
CA ALA A 117 -26.41 27.54 7.27
C ALA A 117 -27.16 28.73 6.65
N ALA A 118 -28.18 28.43 5.85
CA ALA A 118 -29.00 29.44 5.18
C ALA A 118 -29.79 30.34 6.15
N ASN A 119 -29.61 30.13 7.46
CA ASN A 119 -30.31 30.80 8.56
C ASN A 119 -29.36 31.62 9.45
N ALA A 120 -28.19 32.04 8.95
CA ALA A 120 -27.41 33.09 9.59
C ALA A 120 -27.90 34.45 9.08
N GLY A 121 -29.10 34.83 9.53
CA GLY A 121 -29.63 36.18 9.45
C GLY A 121 -29.10 37.04 10.59
#